data_AF-A0A1B6DXH3-F1
#
_entry.id   AF-A0A1B6DXH3-F1
#
_cell.length_a   1.000
_cell.length_b   1.000
_cell.length_c   1.000
_cell.angle_alpha   90.00
_cell.angle_beta   90.00
_cell.angle_gamma   90.00
#
_symmetry.space_group_name_H-M   'P 1'
#
loop_
_entity.id
_entity.type
_entity.pdbx_description
1 polymer ?
#
loop_
_entity_poly.entity_id
_entity_poly.type
_entity_poly.pdbx_seq_one_letter_code
_entity_poly.pdbx_strand_id
1 'polypeptide(L)'
;MVVPESSINNIMGGLESTGGVRLHNHRRKLKQRFDIVKKLGQGTYGKVQLGINKETGQEVAIKTIKKCKIETEADLIRIRREIQIMSSVQHPNIIHIYEGMF
;
A
#
# COMPACT_ATOMS: atom_id res chain seq x y z
N MET A 1 -0.17 -15.84 -16.72
CA MET A 1 1.19 -15.96 -16.17
C MET A 1 1.28 -14.93 -15.06
N VAL A 2 1.64 -15.29 -13.82
CA VAL A 2 1.78 -14.32 -12.72
C VAL A 2 3.15 -13.67 -12.82
N VAL A 3 3.26 -12.37 -12.53
CA VAL A 3 4.55 -11.68 -12.58
C VAL A 3 5.52 -12.30 -11.57
N PRO A 4 6.78 -12.61 -11.95
CA PRO A 4 7.78 -13.16 -11.02
C PRO A 4 7.99 -12.25 -9.81
N GLU A 5 8.16 -12.84 -8.62
CA GLU A 5 8.37 -12.07 -7.38
C GLU A 5 9.60 -11.14 -7.45
N SER A 6 10.64 -11.53 -8.19
CA SER A 6 11.83 -10.71 -8.44
C SER A 6 11.48 -9.40 -9.15
N SER A 7 10.60 -9.44 -10.15
CA SER A 7 10.12 -8.24 -10.84
C SER A 7 9.34 -7.33 -9.90
N ILE A 8 8.42 -7.90 -9.09
CA ILE A 8 7.65 -7.14 -8.09
C ILE A 8 8.60 -6.41 -7.12
N ASN A 9 9.59 -7.12 -6.58
CA ASN A 9 10.52 -6.55 -5.61
C ASN A 9 11.40 -5.46 -6.23
N ASN A 10 11.90 -5.65 -7.46
CA ASN A 10 12.72 -4.65 -8.16
C ASN A 10 11.93 -3.37 -8.45
N ILE A 11 10.68 -3.49 -8.88
CA ILE A 11 9.83 -2.35 -9.26
C ILE A 11 9.35 -1.59 -8.01
N MET A 12 8.97 -2.33 -6.96
CA MET A 12 8.55 -1.75 -5.68
C MET A 12 9.72 -1.15 -4.89
N GLY A 13 10.92 -1.73 -4.97
CA GLY A 13 12.14 -1.16 -4.37
C GLY A 13 12.52 0.20 -4.96
N GLY A 14 12.14 0.47 -6.22
CA GLY A 14 12.31 1.79 -6.85
C GLY A 14 11.34 2.88 -6.37
N LEU A 15 10.42 2.60 -5.43
CA LEU A 15 9.51 3.59 -4.85
C LEU A 15 10.08 4.29 -3.59
N GLU A 16 11.25 3.89 -3.09
CA GLU A 16 11.87 4.48 -1.88
C GLU A 16 12.11 6.00 -1.95
N SER A 17 12.03 6.60 -3.14
CA SER A 17 12.29 8.03 -3.37
C SER A 17 11.02 8.89 -3.63
N THR A 18 9.81 8.33 -3.57
CA THR A 18 8.60 9.09 -3.98
C THR A 18 8.01 9.92 -2.83
N GLY A 19 8.34 11.22 -2.80
CA GLY A 19 7.50 12.30 -2.29
C GLY A 19 6.89 12.13 -0.90
N GLY A 20 7.72 11.94 0.15
CA GLY A 20 7.30 12.10 1.55
C GLY A 20 6.59 10.91 2.21
N VAL A 21 6.25 9.85 1.46
CA VAL A 21 5.65 8.64 2.05
C VAL A 21 6.72 7.77 2.69
N ARG A 22 6.56 7.46 3.98
CA ARG A 22 7.46 6.55 4.71
C ARG A 22 7.21 5.12 4.24
N LEU A 23 8.21 4.51 3.63
CA LEU A 23 8.20 3.09 3.30
C LEU A 23 8.84 2.30 4.44
N HIS A 24 8.10 1.35 4.97
CA HIS A 24 8.59 0.46 6.00
C HIS A 24 8.93 -0.90 5.38
N ASN A 25 10.15 -1.36 5.63
CA ASN A 25 10.50 -2.75 5.37
C ASN A 25 9.50 -3.68 6.08
N HIS A 26 9.16 -4.79 5.45
CA HIS A 26 8.26 -5.85 5.90
C HIS A 26 8.52 -6.43 7.32
N ARG A 27 9.55 -5.93 8.02
CA ARG A 27 10.07 -6.39 9.31
C ARG A 27 9.06 -6.34 10.45
N ARG A 28 8.04 -5.47 10.40
CA ARG A 28 6.90 -5.51 11.33
C ARG A 28 5.69 -6.09 10.59
N LYS A 29 5.09 -7.16 11.12
CA LYS A 29 3.85 -7.70 10.55
C LYS A 29 2.72 -6.68 10.73
N LEU A 30 1.86 -6.48 9.73
CA LEU A 30 0.74 -5.53 9.78
C LEU A 30 -0.05 -5.58 11.11
N LYS A 31 -0.37 -6.79 11.59
CA LYS A 31 -1.12 -7.03 12.83
C LYS A 31 -0.39 -6.61 14.13
N GLN A 32 0.92 -6.41 14.07
CA GLN A 32 1.71 -5.92 15.21
C GLN A 32 1.57 -4.41 15.38
N ARG A 33 1.35 -3.67 14.29
CA ARG A 33 1.21 -2.20 14.31
C ARG A 33 -0.24 -1.74 14.32
N PHE A 34 -1.13 -2.54 13.73
CA PHE A 34 -2.53 -2.18 13.55
C PHE A 34 -3.46 -3.26 14.07
N ASP A 35 -4.52 -2.84 14.76
CA ASP A 35 -5.69 -3.67 14.99
C ASP A 35 -6.62 -3.58 13.79
N ILE A 36 -6.84 -4.71 13.12
CA ILE A 36 -7.69 -4.79 11.95
C ILE A 36 -9.14 -4.98 12.40
N VAL A 37 -9.97 -3.97 12.20
CA VAL A 37 -11.33 -3.91 12.76
C VAL A 37 -12.33 -4.59 11.83
N LYS A 38 -12.53 -4.07 10.62
CA LYS A 38 -13.53 -4.57 9.66
C LYS A 38 -13.14 -4.33 8.21
N LYS A 39 -13.77 -5.06 7.28
CA LYS A 39 -13.64 -4.79 5.84
C LYS A 39 -14.44 -3.53 5.51
N LEU A 40 -13.81 -2.58 4.81
CA LEU A 40 -14.45 -1.40 4.24
C LEU A 40 -14.86 -1.63 2.79
N GLY A 41 -14.07 -2.41 2.04
CA GLY A 41 -14.35 -2.70 0.65
C GLY A 41 -13.37 -3.67 0.00
N GLN A 42 -13.51 -3.83 -1.30
CA GLN A 42 -12.65 -4.65 -2.14
C GLN A 42 -12.39 -3.91 -3.45
N GLY A 43 -11.12 -3.76 -3.78
CA GLY A 43 -10.68 -3.21 -5.07
C GLY A 43 -10.12 -4.31 -5.97
N THR A 44 -9.63 -3.91 -7.14
CA THR A 44 -9.07 -4.80 -8.16
C THR A 44 -7.98 -5.73 -7.59
N TYR A 45 -7.05 -5.16 -6.84
CA TYR A 45 -5.84 -5.87 -6.40
C TYR A 45 -5.92 -6.44 -4.97
N GLY A 46 -7.03 -6.24 -4.27
CA GLY A 46 -7.13 -6.68 -2.89
C GLY A 46 -8.26 -6.04 -2.07
N LYS A 47 -8.10 -6.02 -0.76
CA LYS A 47 -9.14 -5.56 0.18
C LYS A 47 -8.74 -4.28 0.89
N VAL A 48 -9.75 -3.48 1.23
CA VAL A 48 -9.60 -2.31 2.08
C VAL A 48 -10.23 -2.62 3.43
N GLN A 49 -9.48 -2.39 4.51
CA GLN A 49 -9.93 -2.65 5.88
C GLN A 49 -9.74 -1.41 6.75
N LEU A 50 -10.63 -1.23 7.70
CA LEU A 50 -10.44 -0.28 8.79
C LEU A 50 -9.40 -0.88 9.73
N GLY A 51 -8.36 -0.11 10.04
CA GLY A 51 -7.37 -0.42 11.04
C GLY A 51 -7.25 0.70 12.07
N ILE A 52 -6.82 0.36 13.27
CA ILE A 52 -6.45 1.32 14.31
C ILE A 52 -4.96 1.19 14.53
N ASN A 53 -4.22 2.29 14.39
CA ASN A 53 -2.80 2.33 14.74
C ASN A 53 -2.66 2.14 16.25
N LYS A 54 -1.95 1.11 16.68
CA LYS A 54 -1.78 0.78 18.10
C LYS A 54 -0.99 1.81 18.89
N GLU A 55 -0.08 2.53 18.24
CA GLU A 55 0.77 3.53 18.88
C GLU A 55 0.04 4.87 19.01
N THR A 56 -0.75 5.26 18.02
CA THR A 56 -1.39 6.60 17.97
C THR A 56 -2.89 6.59 18.26
N GLY A 57 -3.54 5.44 18.23
CA GLY A 57 -5.00 5.31 18.30
C GLY A 57 -5.74 5.77 17.03
N GLN A 58 -5.02 6.20 15.99
CA GLN A 58 -5.62 6.75 14.77
C GLN A 58 -6.29 5.66 13.93
N GLU A 59 -7.53 5.93 13.50
CA GLU A 59 -8.22 5.13 12.48
C GLU A 59 -7.63 5.38 11.09
N VAL A 60 -7.33 4.30 10.37
CA VAL A 60 -6.75 4.33 9.04
C VAL A 60 -7.42 3.32 8.11
N ALA A 61 -7.45 3.64 6.81
CA ALA A 61 -7.83 2.70 5.77
C ALA A 61 -6.59 1.95 5.26
N ILE A 62 -6.57 0.63 5.39
CA ILE A 62 -5.46 -0.23 4.97
C ILE A 62 -5.85 -0.99 3.70
N LYS A 63 -5.24 -0.65 2.56
CA LYS A 63 -5.39 -1.37 1.29
C LYS A 63 -4.34 -2.48 1.20
N THR A 64 -4.73 -3.72 1.49
CA THR A 64 -3.84 -4.89 1.33
C THR A 64 -3.88 -5.38 -0.11
N ILE A 65 -2.76 -5.28 -0.80
CA ILE A 65 -2.57 -5.79 -2.16
C ILE A 65 -2.12 -7.26 -2.09
N LYS A 66 -2.80 -8.14 -2.83
CA LYS A 66 -2.40 -9.56 -2.91
C LYS A 66 -1.45 -9.74 -4.09
N LYS A 67 -0.24 -10.25 -3.85
CA LYS A 67 0.74 -10.55 -4.93
C LYS A 67 0.15 -11.44 -6.03
N CYS A 68 -0.70 -12.42 -5.66
CA CYS A 68 -1.39 -13.28 -6.62
C CYS A 68 -2.43 -12.58 -7.50
N LYS A 69 -2.78 -11.32 -7.23
CA LYS A 69 -3.66 -10.49 -8.05
C LYS A 69 -2.89 -9.56 -8.99
N ILE A 70 -1.56 -9.66 -9.00
CA ILE A 70 -0.67 -8.93 -9.91
C ILE A 70 -0.27 -9.93 -10.98
N GLU A 71 -0.98 -9.90 -12.10
CA GLU A 71 -0.82 -10.89 -13.16
C GLU A 71 0.13 -10.37 -14.24
N THR A 72 0.10 -9.07 -14.51
CA THR A 72 0.88 -8.46 -15.59
C THR A 72 1.83 -7.38 -15.09
N GLU A 73 2.88 -7.11 -15.86
CA GLU A 73 3.75 -5.95 -15.64
C GLU A 73 2.98 -4.63 -15.67
N ALA A 74 1.92 -4.57 -16.49
CA ALA A 74 1.02 -3.42 -16.54
C ALA A 74 0.30 -3.17 -15.21
N ASP A 75 -0.03 -4.22 -14.44
CA ASP A 75 -0.60 -4.08 -13.10
C ASP A 75 0.39 -3.44 -12.13
N LEU A 76 1.66 -3.84 -12.19
CA LEU A 76 2.71 -3.24 -11.37
C LEU A 76 2.92 -1.77 -11.71
N ILE A 77 2.99 -1.43 -12.99
CA ILE A 77 3.11 -0.05 -13.45
C ILE A 77 1.92 0.78 -12.97
N ARG A 78 0.70 0.24 -13.04
CA ARG A 78 -0.51 0.93 -12.57
C ARG A 78 -0.48 1.16 -11.06
N ILE A 79 -0.13 0.15 -10.27
CA ILE A 79 -0.01 0.28 -8.80
C ILE A 79 1.04 1.34 -8.44
N ARG A 80 2.22 1.29 -9.08
CA ARG A 80 3.29 2.27 -8.86
C ARG A 80 2.86 3.69 -9.19
N ARG A 81 2.16 3.87 -10.33
CA ARG A 81 1.62 5.17 -10.73
C ARG A 81 0.57 5.69 -9.76
N GLU A 82 -0.34 4.85 -9.28
CA GLU A 82 -1.33 5.22 -8.24
C GLU A 82 -0.63 5.74 -6.99
N ILE A 83 0.41 5.03 -6.51
CA ILE A 83 1.18 5.45 -5.34
C ILE A 83 1.88 6.78 -5.61
N GLN A 84 2.62 6.91 -6.73
CA GLN A 84 3.34 8.13 -7.08
C GLN A 84 2.43 9.36 -7.13
N ILE A 85 1.27 9.25 -7.79
CA ILE A 85 0.32 10.35 -7.88
C ILE A 85 -0.20 10.72 -6.50
N MET A 86 -0.70 9.75 -5.72
CA MET A 86 -1.28 10.03 -4.40
C MET A 86 -0.23 10.53 -3.39
N SER A 87 1.02 10.08 -3.48
CA SER A 87 2.13 10.60 -2.66
C SER A 87 2.48 12.05 -3.01
N SER A 88 2.30 12.46 -4.27
CA SER A 88 2.67 13.80 -4.74
C SER A 88 1.64 14.89 -4.41
N VAL A 89 0.46 14.52 -3.91
CA VAL A 89 -0.65 15.44 -3.65
C VAL A 89 -0.90 15.58 -2.15
N GLN A 90 -0.93 16.83 -1.67
CA GLN A 90 -1.31 17.18 -0.32
C GLN A 90 -2.36 18.29 -0.36
N HIS A 91 -3.62 17.92 -0.13
CA HIS A 91 -4.75 18.85 -0.20
C HIS A 91 -5.84 18.39 0.78
N PRO A 92 -6.53 19.31 1.49
CA PRO A 92 -7.53 18.95 2.51
C PRO A 92 -8.68 18.08 1.98
N ASN A 93 -9.00 18.18 0.69
CA ASN A 93 -10.09 17.42 0.04
C ASN A 93 -9.60 16.22 -0.79
N ILE A 94 -8.33 15.84 -0.69
CA ILE A 94 -7.76 14.70 -1.43
C ILE A 94 -7.14 13.73 -0.43
N ILE A 95 -7.40 12.44 -0.61
CA ILE A 95 -6.84 11.39 0.23
C ILE A 95 -5.31 11.39 0.15
N HIS A 96 -4.66 11.15 1.27
CA HIS A 96 -3.19 11.12 1.38
C HIS A 96 -2.72 9.74 1.84
N ILE A 97 -1.59 9.27 1.30
CA ILE A 97 -0.95 8.05 1.77
C ILE A 97 -0.08 8.40 2.98
N TYR A 98 -0.39 7.83 4.15
CA TYR A 98 0.43 8.00 5.34
C TYR A 98 1.75 7.21 5.27
N GLU A 99 1.67 5.94 4.86
CA GLU A 99 2.82 5.03 4.81
C GLU A 99 2.58 3.88 3.82
N GLY A 100 3.67 3.29 3.36
CA GLY A 100 3.67 2.06 2.56
C GLY A 100 4.43 0.94 3.26
N MET A 101 3.99 -0.30 3.06
CA MET A 101 4.71 -1.51 3.46
C MET A 101 4.81 -2.42 2.25
N PHE A 102 6.03 -2.71 1.81
CA PHE A 102 6.33 -3.55 0.65
C PHE A 102 7.19 -4.75 1.04
#